data_AF-A0A507E855-F1
#
_entry.id   AF-A0A507E855-F1
#
_cell.length_a   1.000
_cell.length_b   1.000
_cell.length_c   1.000
_cell.angle_alpha   90.00
_cell.angle_beta   90.00
_cell.angle_gamma   90.00
#
_symmetry.space_group_name_H-M   'P 1'
#
loop_
_entity.id
_entity.type
_entity.pdbx_description
1 polymer ?
#
loop_
_entity_poly.entity_id
_entity_poly.type
_entity_poly.pdbx_seq_one_letter_code
_entity_poly.pdbx_strand_id
1 'polypeptide(L)'
;MGQQWRPSAGVWATYQALSCAFIMLDGGIYAMIYPYPTFLFFVNSPIPKGFIQPFSYPGLIALISVPIIVVIETNCCNAAKNINEMLSYLPKAILYLVLALISVTQLTLVPAATFLLLTSMTLMVAAFTPEPAKTTMPR
;
A
#
# COMPACT_ATOMS: atom_id res chain seq x y z
N MET A 1 17.21 7.83 33.60
CA MET A 1 15.96 8.13 32.87
C MET A 1 16.06 7.48 31.50
N GLY A 2 15.42 6.33 31.30
CA GLY A 2 15.47 5.63 30.01
C GLY A 2 14.70 6.43 28.96
N GLN A 3 15.34 6.79 27.85
CA GLN A 3 14.62 7.35 26.71
C GLN A 3 13.62 6.29 26.24
N GLN A 4 12.32 6.58 26.33
CA GLN A 4 11.30 5.74 25.69
C GLN A 4 11.51 5.84 24.18
N TRP A 5 11.99 4.77 23.56
CA TRP A 5 12.09 4.68 22.12
C TRP A 5 10.67 4.67 21.54
N ARG A 6 10.26 5.79 20.94
CA ARG A 6 8.99 5.92 20.22
C ARG A 6 9.33 6.09 18.74
N PRO A 7 9.07 5.08 17.89
CA PRO A 7 9.31 5.22 16.47
C PRO A 7 8.45 6.38 15.94
N SER A 8 9.01 7.20 15.05
CA SER A 8 8.23 8.27 14.43
C SER A 8 7.10 7.67 13.58
N ALA A 9 6.04 8.43 13.36
CA ALA A 9 4.91 7.97 12.57
C ALA A 9 5.32 7.62 11.13
N GLY A 10 6.31 8.32 10.56
CA GLY A 10 6.92 7.96 9.28
C GLY A 10 7.56 6.57 9.28
N VAL A 11 8.33 6.23 10.33
CA VAL A 11 8.97 4.89 10.44
C VAL A 11 7.92 3.79 10.55
N TRP A 12 6.86 4.00 11.33
CA TRP A 12 5.75 3.05 11.42
C TRP A 12 5.02 2.87 10.09
N ALA A 13 4.75 3.97 9.37
CA ALA A 13 4.13 3.92 8.05
C ALA A 13 4.98 3.12 7.05
N THR A 14 6.31 3.27 7.08
CA THR A 14 7.24 2.47 6.26
C THR A 14 7.12 0.97 6.55
N TYR A 15 7.09 0.56 7.82
CA TYR A 15 6.92 -0.86 8.18
C TYR A 15 5.56 -1.42 7.73
N GLN A 16 4.49 -0.64 7.90
CA GLN A 16 3.15 -1.02 7.46
C GLN A 16 3.08 -1.14 5.93
N ALA A 17 3.66 -0.19 5.19
CA ALA A 17 3.70 -0.19 3.74
C ALA A 17 4.51 -1.38 3.19
N LEU A 18 5.68 -1.67 3.76
CA LEU A 18 6.50 -2.82 3.35
C LEU A 18 5.80 -4.16 3.66
N SER A 19 5.19 -4.28 4.85
CA SER A 19 4.39 -5.46 5.20
C SER A 19 3.22 -5.64 4.22
N CYS A 20 2.58 -4.53 3.85
CA CYS A 20 1.54 -4.53 2.85
C CYS A 20 2.04 -5.01 1.49
N ALA A 21 3.24 -4.60 1.05
CA ALA A 21 3.80 -5.03 -0.22
C ALA A 21 3.96 -6.56 -0.29
N PHE A 22 4.36 -7.22 0.81
CA PHE A 22 4.41 -8.69 0.86
C PHE A 22 3.02 -9.33 0.75
N ILE A 23 2.03 -8.79 1.48
CA ILE A 23 0.65 -9.29 1.45
C ILE A 23 0.01 -9.06 0.08
N MET A 24 0.30 -7.92 -0.57
CA MET A 24 -0.15 -7.59 -1.93
C MET A 24 0.46 -8.48 -2.98
N LEU A 25 1.72 -8.89 -2.80
CA LEU A 25 2.37 -9.84 -3.70
C LEU A 25 1.64 -11.19 -3.67
N ASP A 26 1.44 -11.73 -2.47
CA ASP A 26 0.77 -13.02 -2.27
C ASP A 26 -0.70 -12.95 -2.74
N GLY A 27 -1.46 -12.00 -2.19
CA GLY A 27 -2.86 -11.80 -2.55
C GLY A 27 -3.09 -11.40 -4.01
N GLY A 28 -2.10 -10.75 -4.64
CA GLY A 28 -2.10 -10.38 -6.06
C GLY A 28 -1.86 -11.57 -6.97
N ILE A 29 -0.94 -12.48 -6.63
CA ILE A 29 -0.76 -13.76 -7.34
C ILE A 29 -2.05 -14.58 -7.23
N TYR A 30 -2.61 -14.71 -6.01
CA TYR A 30 -3.88 -15.41 -5.82
C TYR A 30 -5.03 -14.76 -6.59
N ALA A 31 -5.08 -13.43 -6.66
CA ALA A 31 -6.09 -12.71 -7.45
C ALA A 31 -5.99 -12.98 -8.96
N MET A 32 -4.78 -13.27 -9.46
CA MET A 32 -4.55 -13.61 -10.86
C MET A 32 -4.89 -15.07 -11.18
N ILE A 33 -4.61 -16.00 -10.27
CA ILE A 33 -4.91 -17.44 -10.44
C ILE A 33 -6.40 -17.71 -10.20
N TYR A 34 -6.95 -17.12 -9.13
CA TYR A 34 -8.33 -17.23 -8.73
C TYR A 34 -8.93 -15.83 -8.74
N PRO A 35 -9.37 -15.34 -9.92
CA PRO A 35 -10.09 -14.08 -10.00
C PRO A 35 -11.43 -14.27 -9.29
N TYR A 36 -11.42 -14.12 -7.97
CA TYR A 36 -12.62 -14.20 -7.17
C TYR A 36 -13.55 -13.06 -7.57
N PRO A 37 -14.85 -13.31 -7.66
CA PRO A 37 -15.67 -12.49 -8.51
C PRO A 37 -16.49 -11.53 -7.67
N THR A 38 -15.96 -10.34 -7.41
CA THR A 38 -16.79 -9.12 -7.50
C THR A 38 -17.28 -8.90 -8.95
N PHE A 39 -16.62 -9.56 -9.92
CA PHE A 39 -17.06 -9.67 -11.31
C PHE A 39 -18.34 -10.50 -11.51
N LEU A 40 -18.76 -11.37 -10.58
CA LEU A 40 -20.04 -12.10 -10.69
C LEU A 40 -21.24 -11.15 -10.65
N PHE A 41 -21.07 -9.95 -10.08
CA PHE A 41 -22.06 -8.87 -10.19
C PHE A 41 -22.21 -8.39 -11.65
N PHE A 42 -21.13 -8.45 -12.44
CA PHE A 42 -21.15 -8.17 -13.88
C PHE A 42 -21.54 -9.37 -14.75
N VAL A 43 -21.46 -10.61 -14.23
CA VAL A 43 -21.94 -11.81 -14.95
C VAL A 43 -23.48 -11.82 -15.08
N ASN A 44 -24.19 -11.13 -14.18
CA ASN A 44 -25.61 -10.82 -14.32
C ASN A 44 -25.88 -9.45 -15.01
N SER A 45 -24.84 -8.73 -15.40
CA SER A 45 -24.94 -7.50 -16.17
C SER A 45 -24.92 -7.85 -17.67
N PRO A 46 -25.65 -7.16 -18.54
CA PRO A 46 -25.70 -7.42 -19.99
C PRO A 46 -24.39 -7.05 -20.72
N ILE A 47 -23.25 -7.06 -20.03
CA ILE A 47 -21.94 -6.77 -20.61
C ILE A 47 -21.50 -8.00 -21.40
N PRO A 48 -21.20 -7.85 -22.70
CA PRO A 48 -20.93 -8.98 -23.59
C PRO A 48 -19.77 -9.84 -23.09
N LYS A 49 -19.94 -11.17 -23.19
CA LYS A 49 -19.00 -12.22 -22.76
C LYS A 49 -17.58 -12.11 -23.35
N GLY A 50 -17.34 -11.21 -24.31
CA GLY A 50 -16.01 -10.83 -24.79
C GLY A 50 -15.18 -10.02 -23.79
N PHE A 51 -15.78 -9.55 -22.69
CA PHE A 51 -15.11 -8.87 -21.57
C PHE A 51 -14.74 -9.82 -20.42
N ILE A 52 -14.82 -11.15 -20.62
CA ILE A 52 -14.24 -12.14 -19.72
C ILE A 52 -12.72 -12.08 -19.93
N GLN A 53 -12.08 -11.14 -19.25
CA GLN A 53 -10.64 -10.96 -19.37
C GLN A 53 -9.90 -12.07 -18.63
N PRO A 54 -8.77 -12.54 -19.19
CA PRO A 54 -7.98 -13.62 -18.59
C PRO A 54 -7.27 -13.23 -17.28
N PHE A 55 -7.34 -11.96 -16.86
CA PHE A 55 -6.59 -11.42 -15.74
C PHE A 55 -7.46 -10.53 -14.85
N SER A 56 -7.23 -10.58 -13.53
CA SER A 56 -7.84 -9.68 -12.56
C SER A 56 -7.12 -8.33 -12.58
N TYR A 57 -7.79 -7.26 -13.02
CA TYR A 57 -7.21 -5.90 -12.97
C TYR A 57 -6.75 -5.49 -11.56
N PRO A 58 -7.54 -5.71 -10.47
CA PRO A 58 -7.06 -5.45 -9.12
C PRO A 58 -5.81 -6.26 -8.76
N GLY A 59 -5.74 -7.53 -9.18
CA GLY A 59 -4.56 -8.38 -8.99
C GLY A 59 -3.33 -7.82 -9.72
N LEU A 60 -3.48 -7.40 -10.97
CA LEU A 60 -2.39 -6.81 -11.75
C LEU A 60 -1.91 -5.48 -11.15
N ILE A 61 -2.82 -4.61 -10.73
CA ILE A 61 -2.49 -3.35 -10.05
C ILE A 61 -1.77 -3.63 -8.74
N ALA A 62 -2.19 -4.66 -7.99
CA ALA A 62 -1.51 -5.07 -6.77
C ALA A 62 -0.06 -5.50 -7.05
N LEU A 63 0.18 -6.32 -8.08
CA LEU A 63 1.52 -6.76 -8.44
C LEU A 63 2.43 -5.61 -8.91
N ILE A 64 1.91 -4.64 -9.67
CA ILE A 64 2.67 -3.47 -10.12
C ILE A 64 2.97 -2.51 -8.96
N SER A 65 2.08 -2.41 -7.98
CA SER A 65 2.27 -1.52 -6.83
C SER A 65 3.30 -2.04 -5.84
N VAL A 66 3.55 -3.35 -5.75
CA VAL A 66 4.63 -3.93 -4.90
C VAL A 66 5.99 -3.28 -5.14
N PRO A 67 6.58 -3.29 -6.37
CA PRO A 67 7.88 -2.65 -6.61
C PRO A 67 7.84 -1.13 -6.39
N ILE A 68 6.69 -0.48 -6.64
CA ILE A 68 6.53 0.97 -6.38
C ILE A 68 6.63 1.25 -4.88
N ILE A 69 5.90 0.51 -4.05
CA ILE A 69 5.91 0.65 -2.58
C ILE A 69 7.33 0.40 -2.07
N VAL A 70 7.97 -0.69 -2.50
CA VAL A 70 9.34 -1.03 -2.09
C VAL A 70 10.29 0.11 -2.44
N VAL A 71 10.28 0.61 -3.68
CA VAL A 71 11.17 1.71 -4.09
C VAL A 71 10.94 2.99 -3.28
N ILE A 72 9.68 3.36 -3.03
CA ILE A 72 9.33 4.57 -2.25
C ILE A 72 9.80 4.45 -0.79
N GLU A 73 9.72 3.25 -0.20
CA GLU A 73 9.90 3.05 1.23
C GLU A 73 11.32 2.62 1.63
N THR A 74 12.06 1.92 0.77
CA THR A 74 13.43 1.46 1.09
C THR A 74 14.51 2.49 0.78
N ASN A 75 14.22 3.55 0.03
CA ASN A 75 15.21 4.55 -0.41
C ASN A 75 16.46 3.93 -1.08
N CYS A 76 16.34 2.75 -1.73
CA CYS A 76 17.48 1.98 -2.24
C CYS A 76 18.41 2.75 -3.20
N CYS A 77 17.91 3.81 -3.85
CA CYS A 77 18.65 4.61 -4.82
C CYS A 77 18.53 6.11 -4.51
N ASN A 78 19.50 6.92 -4.95
CA ASN A 78 19.42 8.40 -4.82
C ASN A 78 18.15 8.98 -5.47
N ALA A 79 17.69 8.39 -6.58
CA ALA A 79 16.41 8.74 -7.18
C ALA A 79 15.21 8.41 -6.27
N ALA A 80 15.24 7.27 -5.57
CA ALA A 80 14.21 6.89 -4.62
C ALA A 80 14.19 7.82 -3.38
N LYS A 81 15.37 8.23 -2.91
CA LYS A 81 15.50 9.23 -1.85
C LYS A 81 14.90 10.57 -2.25
N ASN A 82 15.19 11.06 -3.46
CA ASN A 82 14.60 12.29 -3.99
C ASN A 82 13.07 12.17 -4.15
N ILE A 83 12.57 11.02 -4.60
CA ILE A 83 11.12 10.77 -4.71
C ILE A 83 10.47 10.76 -3.32
N ASN A 84 11.11 10.15 -2.32
CA ASN A 84 10.61 10.12 -0.95
C ASN A 84 10.63 11.50 -0.29
N GLU A 85 11.66 12.32 -0.56
CA GLU A 85 11.72 13.71 -0.10
C GLU A 85 10.70 14.62 -0.83
N MET A 86 10.38 14.31 -2.09
CA MET A 86 9.38 15.04 -2.87
C MET A 86 7.93 14.64 -2.53
N LEU A 87 7.69 13.36 -2.21
CA LEU A 87 6.42 12.86 -1.69
C LEU A 87 6.37 13.10 -0.17
N SER A 88 5.87 14.26 0.24
CA SER A 88 5.53 14.52 1.64
C SER A 88 4.49 13.51 2.17
N TYR A 89 4.22 13.55 3.48
CA TYR A 89 3.29 12.62 4.13
C TYR A 89 1.89 12.59 3.48
N LEU A 90 1.41 13.74 2.96
CA LEU A 90 0.05 13.87 2.43
C LEU A 90 -0.14 13.22 1.05
N PRO A 91 0.72 13.45 0.02
CA PRO A 91 0.68 12.69 -1.23
C PRO A 91 0.81 11.18 -1.04
N LYS A 92 1.67 10.72 -0.11
CA LYS A 92 1.80 9.28 0.19
C LYS A 92 0.52 8.71 0.77
N ALA A 93 -0.12 9.43 1.69
CA ALA A 93 -1.37 9.02 2.27
C ALA A 93 -2.47 8.85 1.20
N ILE A 94 -2.55 9.78 0.25
CA ILE A 94 -3.51 9.72 -0.86
C ILE A 94 -3.20 8.52 -1.77
N LEU A 95 -1.93 8.30 -2.12
CA LEU A 95 -1.50 7.16 -2.95
C LEU A 95 -1.93 5.83 -2.32
N TYR A 96 -1.64 5.63 -1.03
CA TYR A 96 -2.01 4.40 -0.32
C TYR A 96 -3.52 4.26 -0.14
N LEU A 97 -4.25 5.36 0.03
CA LEU A 97 -5.73 5.33 0.09
C LEU A 97 -6.34 4.87 -1.24
N VAL A 98 -5.86 5.39 -2.37
CA VAL A 98 -6.33 4.97 -3.70
C VAL A 98 -6.03 3.49 -3.93
N LEU A 99 -4.83 3.03 -3.56
CA LEU A 99 -4.48 1.61 -3.64
C LEU A 99 -5.36 0.74 -2.73
N ALA A 100 -5.76 1.23 -1.55
CA ALA A 100 -6.67 0.53 -0.64
C ALA A 100 -8.05 0.33 -1.28
N LEU A 101 -8.59 1.39 -1.92
CA LEU A 101 -9.88 1.35 -2.62
C LEU A 101 -9.87 0.40 -3.82
N ILE A 102 -8.74 0.28 -4.52
CA ILE A 102 -8.60 -0.70 -5.60
C ILE A 102 -8.49 -2.11 -5.00
N SER A 103 -7.69 -2.28 -3.96
CA SER A 103 -7.41 -3.59 -3.34
C SER A 103 -8.65 -4.20 -2.66
N VAL A 104 -9.54 -3.39 -2.09
CA VAL A 104 -10.77 -3.90 -1.44
C VAL A 104 -11.75 -4.52 -2.44
N THR A 105 -11.62 -4.22 -3.74
CA THR A 105 -12.47 -4.82 -4.78
C THR A 105 -12.21 -6.32 -4.97
N GLN A 106 -11.13 -6.86 -4.41
CA GLN A 106 -10.76 -8.26 -4.54
C GLN A 106 -10.58 -8.93 -3.17
N LEU A 107 -11.24 -10.07 -2.97
CA LEU A 107 -11.32 -10.72 -1.67
C LEU A 107 -9.94 -11.18 -1.15
N THR A 108 -9.08 -11.67 -2.04
CA THR A 108 -7.71 -12.08 -1.72
C THR A 108 -6.80 -10.91 -1.32
N LEU A 109 -7.22 -9.67 -1.60
CA LEU A 109 -6.47 -8.44 -1.33
C LEU A 109 -7.06 -7.63 -0.16
N VAL A 110 -8.11 -8.11 0.51
CA VAL A 110 -8.71 -7.43 1.67
C VAL A 110 -7.68 -7.18 2.79
N PRO A 111 -6.82 -8.14 3.18
CA PRO A 111 -5.78 -7.88 4.18
C PRO A 111 -4.85 -6.75 3.73
N ALA A 112 -4.39 -6.75 2.48
CA ALA A 112 -3.59 -5.65 1.93
C ALA A 112 -4.32 -4.30 1.99
N ALA A 113 -5.61 -4.26 1.62
CA ALA A 113 -6.42 -3.05 1.67
C ALA A 113 -6.50 -2.47 3.09
N THR A 114 -6.64 -3.32 4.12
CA THR A 114 -6.64 -2.86 5.52
C THR A 114 -5.31 -2.25 5.93
N PHE A 115 -4.18 -2.85 5.53
CA PHE A 115 -2.85 -2.30 5.82
C PHE A 115 -2.61 -0.99 5.09
N LEU A 116 -3.03 -0.85 3.82
CA LEU A 116 -2.93 0.40 3.08
C LEU A 116 -3.75 1.53 3.70
N LEU A 117 -4.96 1.22 4.17
CA LEU A 117 -5.81 2.18 4.87
C LEU A 117 -5.14 2.64 6.18
N LEU A 118 -4.62 1.70 6.99
CA LEU A 118 -3.89 2.03 8.22
C LEU A 118 -2.63 2.85 7.93
N THR A 119 -1.90 2.53 6.87
CA THR A 119 -0.72 3.28 6.42
C THR A 119 -1.11 4.70 6.05
N SER A 120 -2.19 4.87 5.28
CA SER A 120 -2.73 6.18 4.90
C SER A 120 -3.14 7.01 6.12
N MET A 121 -3.86 6.42 7.06
CA MET A 121 -4.24 7.09 8.30
C MET A 121 -3.01 7.50 9.12
N THR A 122 -2.02 6.61 9.25
CA THR A 122 -0.77 6.89 9.99
C THR A 122 -0.02 8.08 9.38
N LEU A 123 0.06 8.15 8.05
CA LEU A 123 0.68 9.26 7.33
C LEU A 123 -0.12 10.56 7.43
N MET A 124 -1.46 10.50 7.38
CA MET A 124 -2.30 11.68 7.61
C MET A 124 -2.08 12.23 9.02
N VAL A 125 -2.07 11.36 10.05
CA VAL A 125 -1.77 11.78 11.42
C VAL A 125 -0.37 12.39 11.50
N ALA A 126 0.64 11.74 10.91
CA ALA A 126 2.01 12.25 10.86
C ALA A 126 2.12 13.64 10.21
N ALA A 127 1.28 13.94 9.22
CA ALA A 127 1.26 15.24 8.56
C ALA A 127 0.73 16.38 9.47
N PHE A 128 -0.12 16.05 10.45
CA PHE A 128 -0.75 17.02 11.35
C PHE A 128 -0.20 17.00 12.78
N THR A 129 0.58 16.00 13.17
CA THR A 129 1.23 15.93 14.48
C THR A 129 2.74 16.17 14.38
N PRO A 130 3.33 17.02 15.25
CA PRO A 130 4.78 17.21 15.27
C PRO A 130 5.47 15.89 15.61
N GLU A 131 6.38 15.42 14.73
CA GLU A 131 7.12 14.19 14.98
C GLU A 131 7.97 14.30 16.26
N PRO A 132 8.07 13.23 17.06
CA PRO A 132 9.00 13.21 18.19
C PRO A 132 10.42 13.42 17.66
N ALA A 133 11.19 14.25 18.35
CA ALA A 133 12.57 14.56 17.97
C ALA A 133 13.34 13.26 17.67
N LYS A 134 14.02 13.21 16.52
CA LYS A 134 14.89 12.10 16.12
C LYS A 134 15.84 11.78 17.28
N THR A 135 15.57 10.72 18.02
CA THR A 135 16.53 10.18 18.97
C THR A 135 17.58 9.49 18.13
N THR A 136 18.72 10.16 17.94
CA THR A 136 19.91 9.51 17.38
C THR A 136 20.23 8.34 18.30
N MET A 137 20.08 7.11 17.80
CA MET A 137 20.64 5.96 18.50
C MET A 137 22.12 6.25 18.75
N PRO A 138 22.63 6.07 19.98
CA PRO A 138 24.07 6.03 20.17
C PRO A 138 24.62 4.93 19.27
N ARG A 139 25.57 5.31 18.41
CA ARG A 139 26.28 4.40 17.52
C ARG A 139 27.03 3.34 18.31
#